data_AF-H0XI98-F1
#
_entry.id   AF-H0XI98-F1
#
_cell.length_a   1.000
_cell.length_b   1.000
_cell.length_c   1.000
_cell.angle_alpha   90.00
_cell.angle_beta   90.00
_cell.angle_gamma   90.00
#
_symmetry.space_group_name_H-M   'P 1'
#
loop_
_entity.id
_entity.type
_entity.pdbx_description
1 polymer ?
#
loop_
_entity_poly.entity_id
_entity_poly.type
_entity_poly.pdbx_seq_one_letter_code
_entity_poly.pdbx_strand_id
1 'polypeptide(L)'
;MTFCLPGVGSLPKLWTSKSVWLGPGHSYLCLFLTDFCGVRNNQRWFSLKTTCLQNTKSINLLIAKARHFRKDEGRNKNVSSGFSDLFSAGAAKKRSQMNCQNKVHDLPSIKNTSQLPTEPLRLEDWDKLKEDFKGKVSFESWISSQMAHHHSSVDVAKSLLAWVAAKNNGLVGYDLLVKYLYLCVFHKQTSEVIDIYEIMKARYKNLEPGAYTLLIRGLSHSDRWREALLLLEDMKKVTIPSRKNYHDCIQGALLRQDVDIAWNLYQELLGHNLIPMLETLKAFFDLGKDIKDDYYSNKLQDILLYLRNNQLYPGESFAHSIKTWFESVPGQQWKGEFTTIRKSGQCSSCGKTIESIELSPEEYEFLTGKIMRDVIDGGDQYKKTTPWVSLTRFITFLDWCP
;
A
#
# COMPACT_ATOMS: atom_id res chain seq x y z
N MET A 1 -1.52 -24.92 -17.15
CA MET A 1 -0.65 -25.44 -16.08
C MET A 1 0.13 -24.27 -15.52
N THR A 2 -0.42 -23.67 -14.47
CA THR A 2 0.02 -22.40 -13.89
C THR A 2 0.77 -22.73 -12.61
N PHE A 3 2.06 -22.39 -12.58
CA PHE A 3 2.92 -22.56 -11.42
C PHE A 3 2.42 -21.69 -10.26
N CYS A 4 1.88 -22.33 -9.22
CA CYS A 4 1.70 -21.72 -7.92
C CYS A 4 3.03 -21.83 -7.18
N LEU A 5 3.73 -20.70 -7.01
CA LEU A 5 4.76 -20.58 -5.99
C LEU A 5 4.06 -20.53 -4.63
N PRO A 6 4.40 -21.37 -3.65
CA PRO A 6 3.92 -21.19 -2.30
C PRO A 6 4.61 -19.95 -1.74
N GLY A 7 3.81 -18.90 -1.52
CA GLY A 7 4.24 -17.75 -0.75
C GLY A 7 4.72 -18.23 0.62
N VAL A 8 5.85 -17.66 1.05
CA VAL A 8 6.25 -17.71 2.46
C VAL A 8 5.07 -17.12 3.23
N GLY A 9 4.29 -18.01 3.85
CA GLY A 9 3.19 -17.62 4.71
C GLY A 9 3.75 -16.66 5.74
N SER A 10 3.11 -15.50 5.87
CA SER A 10 3.27 -14.59 6.99
C SER A 10 3.43 -15.43 8.26
N LEU A 11 4.45 -15.18 9.09
CA LEU A 11 4.58 -15.78 10.41
C LEU A 11 3.53 -15.12 11.33
N PRO A 12 2.28 -15.62 11.46
CA PRO A 12 1.21 -14.81 12.06
C PRO A 12 1.23 -14.89 13.59
N LYS A 13 2.28 -15.48 14.19
CA LYS A 13 2.30 -15.88 15.61
C LYS A 13 3.71 -15.91 16.21
N LEU A 14 4.58 -14.96 15.87
CA LEU A 14 5.84 -14.78 16.61
C LEU A 14 5.67 -13.93 17.88
N TRP A 15 4.54 -13.24 18.00
CA TRP A 15 4.22 -12.39 19.13
C TRP A 15 2.99 -12.94 19.83
N THR A 16 3.19 -14.02 20.58
CA THR A 16 2.33 -14.32 21.72
C THR A 16 3.04 -13.80 22.96
N SER A 17 3.20 -12.47 23.05
CA SER A 17 3.37 -11.88 24.37
C SER A 17 2.06 -12.10 25.11
N LYS A 18 2.14 -12.69 26.30
CA LYS A 18 0.99 -12.84 27.20
C LYS A 18 0.27 -11.49 27.25
N SER A 19 -1.01 -11.50 26.89
CA SER A 19 -1.94 -10.43 27.17
C SER A 19 -1.99 -10.23 28.69
N VAL A 20 -1.11 -9.38 29.20
CA VAL A 20 -1.25 -8.80 30.53
C VAL A 20 -1.81 -7.40 30.35
N TRP A 21 -3.09 -7.35 29.97
CA TRP A 21 -3.95 -6.23 30.31
C TRP A 21 -4.56 -6.52 31.69
N LEU A 22 -3.72 -6.37 32.72
CA LEU A 22 -4.20 -6.30 34.10
C LEU A 22 -4.65 -4.86 34.36
N GLY A 23 -5.95 -4.59 34.17
CA GLY A 23 -6.61 -3.41 34.74
C GLY A 23 -6.09 -2.03 34.28
N PRO A 24 -6.72 -0.93 34.74
CA PRO A 24 -6.63 0.38 34.11
C PRO A 24 -5.30 1.06 34.45
N GLY A 25 -4.34 0.95 33.55
CA GLY A 25 -3.06 1.63 33.71
C GLY A 25 -2.11 1.28 32.58
N HIS A 26 -2.09 2.14 31.56
CA HIS A 26 -1.07 2.21 30.52
C HIS A 26 -1.18 1.26 29.31
N SER A 27 -1.88 1.71 28.27
CA SER A 27 -1.57 1.34 26.88
C SER A 27 -0.44 2.22 26.34
N TYR A 28 0.48 1.65 25.57
CA TYR A 28 1.38 2.41 24.70
C TYR A 28 1.43 1.76 23.33
N LEU A 29 1.42 2.58 22.28
CA LEU A 29 1.52 2.13 20.89
C LEU A 29 2.50 3.06 20.17
N CYS A 30 3.58 2.50 19.65
CA CYS A 30 4.58 3.19 18.85
C CYS A 30 4.50 2.68 17.40
N LEU A 31 4.40 3.61 16.44
CA LEU A 31 4.43 3.31 15.01
C LEU A 31 5.51 4.17 14.34
N PHE A 32 6.29 3.58 13.43
CA PHE A 32 7.27 4.33 12.63
C PHE A 32 6.58 5.06 11.48
N LEU A 33 7.22 6.12 10.98
CA LEU A 33 6.86 6.81 9.74
C LEU A 33 8.02 6.70 8.74
N THR A 34 7.70 6.52 7.46
CA THR A 34 8.66 6.65 6.37
C THR A 34 8.32 7.86 5.50
N ASP A 35 9.24 8.83 5.44
CA ASP A 35 9.22 9.94 4.49
C ASP A 35 9.94 9.53 3.19
N PHE A 36 9.26 9.68 2.05
CA PHE A 36 9.91 9.70 0.73
C PHE A 36 9.65 11.04 0.04
N CYS A 37 10.48 12.04 0.36
CA CYS A 37 10.73 13.19 -0.51
C CYS A 37 12.23 13.50 -0.51
N GLY A 38 12.76 13.73 -1.72
CA GLY A 38 14.19 13.84 -1.98
C GLY A 38 14.92 14.89 -1.14
N VAL A 39 16.16 14.53 -0.79
CA VAL A 39 17.20 15.38 -0.18
C VAL A 39 16.93 15.79 1.28
N ARG A 40 16.74 14.79 2.15
CA ARG A 40 17.31 14.64 3.51
C ARG A 40 16.40 13.75 4.37
N ASN A 41 16.81 12.49 4.58
CA ASN A 41 16.10 11.54 5.44
C ASN A 41 16.04 12.06 6.89
N ASN A 42 14.89 12.55 7.33
CA ASN A 42 14.58 12.75 8.74
C ASN A 42 13.53 11.71 9.15
N GLN A 43 13.96 10.69 9.90
CA GLN A 43 13.04 9.71 10.49
C GLN A 43 12.26 10.37 11.63
N ARG A 44 10.94 10.47 11.48
CA ARG A 44 10.02 10.97 12.51
C ARG A 44 9.28 9.79 13.15
N TRP A 45 9.00 9.90 14.43
CA TRP A 45 8.42 8.87 15.27
C TRP A 45 7.13 9.39 15.90
N PHE A 46 6.10 8.54 15.98
CA PHE A 46 4.86 8.91 16.65
C PHE A 46 4.89 8.42 18.11
N SER A 47 4.74 9.33 19.06
CA SER A 47 4.63 9.01 20.49
C SER A 47 3.27 9.45 21.03
N LEU A 48 2.61 8.54 21.75
CA LEU A 48 1.34 8.77 22.41
C LEU A 48 1.52 8.67 23.94
N LYS A 49 1.05 9.66 24.71
CA LYS A 49 1.11 9.66 26.18
C LYS A 49 -0.28 9.82 26.80
N THR A 50 -0.57 9.08 27.86
CA THR A 50 -1.67 9.35 28.80
C THR A 50 -1.14 10.12 30.01
N THR A 51 -1.73 11.27 30.37
CA THR A 51 -1.43 11.91 31.65
C THR A 51 -2.19 11.23 32.78
N CYS A 52 -1.48 10.52 33.66
CA CYS A 52 -1.99 10.14 34.97
C CYS A 52 -1.29 11.01 36.01
N LEU A 53 -2.06 11.72 36.84
CA LEU A 53 -1.52 12.51 37.94
C LEU A 53 -1.24 11.56 39.11
N GLN A 54 0.03 11.19 39.34
CA GLN A 54 0.45 10.69 40.64
C GLN A 54 1.79 11.28 41.08
N ASN A 55 1.86 11.49 42.39
CA ASN A 55 2.60 12.53 43.08
C ASN A 55 3.96 12.01 43.58
N THR A 56 5.01 12.83 43.40
CA THR A 56 6.21 12.97 44.24
C THR A 56 7.09 11.78 44.67
N LYS A 57 8.39 11.96 44.32
CA LYS A 57 9.62 11.94 45.18
C LYS A 57 10.58 10.74 45.11
N SER A 58 11.85 11.15 45.02
CA SER A 58 13.12 10.43 45.28
C SER A 58 13.61 9.56 44.11
N ILE A 59 14.88 9.56 43.65
CA ILE A 59 16.18 9.84 44.28
C ILE A 59 17.15 10.39 43.20
N ASN A 60 17.85 11.50 43.52
CA ASN A 60 19.15 11.86 42.94
C ASN A 60 20.25 11.13 43.71
N LEU A 61 21.34 10.72 43.04
CA LEU A 61 22.74 10.54 43.49
C LEU A 61 23.37 9.45 42.57
N LEU A 62 24.54 9.53 41.94
CA LEU A 62 25.82 10.20 42.24
C LEU A 62 26.75 10.17 41.01
N ILE A 63 27.61 11.20 40.95
CA ILE A 63 29.04 11.17 40.62
C ILE A 63 29.52 11.22 39.15
N ALA A 64 30.32 12.27 38.97
CA ALA A 64 31.14 12.66 37.83
C ALA A 64 32.59 12.13 37.91
N LYS A 65 33.36 12.47 36.86
CA LYS A 65 34.82 12.34 36.60
C LYS A 65 35.14 11.18 35.64
N ALA A 66 35.88 11.36 34.54
CA ALA A 66 37.08 12.18 34.39
C ALA A 66 37.28 12.82 32.99
N ARG A 67 37.89 14.01 33.05
CA ARG A 67 38.76 14.73 32.09
C ARG A 67 39.94 13.83 31.62
N HIS A 68 40.74 14.04 30.58
CA HIS A 68 41.00 15.08 29.57
C HIS A 68 42.09 14.53 28.59
N PHE A 69 42.19 15.13 27.39
CA PHE A 69 43.40 15.40 26.56
C PHE A 69 44.38 14.27 26.16
N ARG A 70 44.58 14.07 24.84
CA ARG A 70 45.65 14.73 24.06
C ARG A 70 45.44 14.58 22.53
N LYS A 71 46.01 15.53 21.82
CA LYS A 71 45.93 15.90 20.41
C LYS A 71 47.33 15.73 19.80
N ASP A 72 47.41 15.40 18.51
CA ASP A 72 48.41 15.80 17.48
C ASP A 72 48.45 14.72 16.38
N GLU A 73 47.96 14.97 15.15
CA GLU A 73 48.53 15.75 14.04
C GLU A 73 49.79 15.13 13.40
N GLY A 74 49.71 14.79 12.10
CA GLY A 74 50.89 14.44 11.28
C GLY A 74 50.65 13.71 9.96
N ARG A 75 50.37 14.47 8.89
CA ARG A 75 50.56 14.18 7.43
C ARG A 75 51.92 13.49 7.14
N ASN A 76 52.24 12.77 6.04
CA ASN A 76 51.72 12.64 4.67
C ASN A 76 52.55 11.57 3.89
N LYS A 77 52.04 11.17 2.71
CA LYS A 77 52.71 10.71 1.47
C LYS A 77 52.97 9.20 1.18
N ASN A 78 52.16 8.75 0.22
CA ASN A 78 52.26 7.70 -0.82
C ASN A 78 53.66 7.23 -1.25
N VAL A 79 53.77 5.94 -1.63
CA VAL A 79 54.09 5.42 -2.98
C VAL A 79 53.78 3.90 -3.01
N SER A 80 53.40 3.42 -4.21
CA SER A 80 52.77 2.15 -4.54
C SER A 80 53.70 0.95 -4.78
N SER A 81 53.08 -0.24 -4.77
CA SER A 81 53.32 -1.49 -5.53
C SER A 81 53.37 -2.68 -4.56
N GLY A 82 52.69 -3.81 -4.77
CA GLY A 82 51.80 -4.30 -5.80
C GLY A 82 51.54 -5.79 -5.52
N PHE A 83 50.29 -6.24 -5.77
CA PHE A 83 49.79 -7.64 -5.71
C PHE A 83 49.80 -8.29 -4.30
N SER A 84 48.81 -9.03 -3.84
CA SER A 84 47.68 -9.77 -4.39
C SER A 84 46.63 -9.82 -3.27
N ASP A 85 45.33 -9.70 -3.58
CA ASP A 85 44.34 -10.69 -3.12
C ASP A 85 42.94 -10.35 -3.63
N LEU A 86 42.42 -11.33 -4.34
CA LEU A 86 41.02 -11.45 -4.75
C LEU A 86 40.12 -11.59 -3.51
N PHE A 87 38.85 -11.23 -3.70
CA PHE A 87 37.73 -11.30 -2.75
C PHE A 87 37.50 -10.05 -1.90
N SER A 88 36.83 -9.07 -2.51
CA SER A 88 35.93 -8.17 -1.79
C SER A 88 34.70 -7.88 -2.64
N ALA A 89 33.54 -8.30 -2.10
CA ALA A 89 32.22 -8.21 -2.71
C ALA A 89 31.74 -6.76 -2.75
N GLY A 90 31.50 -6.24 -3.95
CA GLY A 90 31.11 -4.84 -4.13
C GLY A 90 30.84 -4.49 -5.60
N ALA A 91 29.96 -5.23 -6.27
CA ALA A 91 29.50 -4.86 -7.62
C ALA A 91 28.14 -5.47 -7.99
N ALA A 92 27.13 -5.36 -7.13
CA ALA A 92 25.72 -5.62 -7.49
C ALA A 92 24.99 -4.36 -8.01
N LYS A 93 25.71 -3.25 -8.26
CA LYS A 93 25.14 -1.99 -8.79
C LYS A 93 25.49 -1.70 -10.26
N LYS A 94 26.26 -2.59 -10.92
CA LYS A 94 26.57 -2.50 -12.36
C LYS A 94 26.07 -3.70 -13.19
N ARG A 95 25.25 -4.59 -12.60
CA ARG A 95 24.52 -5.65 -13.33
C ARG A 95 23.01 -5.40 -13.46
N SER A 96 22.47 -4.32 -12.90
CA SER A 96 21.08 -3.90 -13.15
C SER A 96 20.90 -2.99 -14.37
N GLN A 97 21.98 -2.63 -15.07
CA GLN A 97 21.93 -1.74 -16.24
C GLN A 97 22.15 -2.45 -17.59
N MET A 98 22.17 -3.78 -17.63
CA MET A 98 22.22 -4.53 -18.89
C MET A 98 21.49 -5.87 -18.72
N ASN A 99 20.16 -5.78 -18.62
CA ASN A 99 19.22 -6.80 -19.08
C ASN A 99 17.78 -6.26 -18.99
N CYS A 100 17.46 -5.37 -19.93
CA CYS A 100 16.11 -5.12 -20.39
C CYS A 100 16.19 -4.96 -21.91
N GLN A 101 16.48 -6.07 -22.60
CA GLN A 101 16.14 -6.20 -24.01
C GLN A 101 15.48 -7.57 -24.18
N ASN A 102 14.19 -7.61 -23.92
CA ASN A 102 13.29 -8.58 -24.52
C ASN A 102 12.05 -7.83 -25.00
N LYS A 103 12.12 -7.45 -26.28
CA LYS A 103 11.05 -7.31 -27.26
C LYS A 103 9.71 -6.81 -26.71
N VAL A 104 9.65 -5.48 -26.55
CA VAL A 104 8.44 -4.76 -26.95
C VAL A 104 8.32 -4.94 -28.46
N HIS A 105 7.21 -5.50 -28.93
CA HIS A 105 6.86 -5.35 -30.34
C HIS A 105 6.62 -3.86 -30.56
N ASP A 106 7.59 -3.20 -31.18
CA ASP A 106 7.49 -1.83 -31.66
C ASP A 106 6.31 -1.73 -32.64
N LEU A 107 5.21 -1.10 -32.20
CA LEU A 107 4.28 -0.48 -33.13
C LEU A 107 4.90 0.86 -33.56
N PRO A 108 4.89 1.21 -34.85
CA PRO A 108 5.61 2.36 -35.35
C PRO A 108 5.04 3.65 -34.76
N SER A 109 5.93 4.46 -34.17
CA SER A 109 5.69 5.85 -33.84
C SER A 109 5.44 6.63 -35.13
N ILE A 110 4.17 6.76 -35.50
CA ILE A 110 3.74 7.68 -36.54
C ILE A 110 3.57 9.04 -35.87
N LYS A 111 4.58 9.89 -36.07
CA LYS A 111 4.46 11.35 -35.92
C LYS A 111 3.33 11.84 -36.83
N ASN A 112 2.14 12.02 -36.28
CA ASN A 112 1.14 12.96 -36.75
C ASN A 112 0.56 13.62 -35.50
N THR A 113 1.19 14.71 -35.08
CA THR A 113 0.63 15.66 -34.10
C THR A 113 -0.55 16.39 -34.75
N SER A 114 -1.68 15.72 -34.88
CA SER A 114 -2.98 16.38 -34.94
C SER A 114 -3.31 16.76 -33.50
N GLN A 115 -3.38 18.07 -33.21
CA GLN A 115 -3.73 18.54 -31.86
C GLN A 115 -5.05 17.91 -31.42
N LEU A 116 -5.07 17.31 -30.22
CA LEU A 116 -6.32 16.80 -29.66
C LEU A 116 -7.30 17.94 -29.45
N PRO A 117 -8.60 17.76 -29.72
CA PRO A 117 -9.58 18.80 -29.49
C PRO A 117 -9.59 19.21 -28.01
N THR A 118 -9.39 20.50 -27.76
CA THR A 118 -9.45 21.08 -26.41
C THR A 118 -10.89 21.43 -26.02
N GLU A 119 -11.75 21.67 -27.02
CA GLU A 119 -13.16 22.04 -26.85
C GLU A 119 -14.09 21.02 -27.53
N PRO A 120 -15.33 20.87 -27.05
CA PRO A 120 -16.32 19.97 -27.66
C PRO A 120 -16.61 20.37 -29.10
N LEU A 121 -16.51 19.41 -30.03
CA LEU A 121 -16.69 19.67 -31.45
C LEU A 121 -18.12 19.39 -31.91
N ARG A 122 -18.54 20.11 -32.96
CA ARG A 122 -19.79 19.84 -33.68
C ARG A 122 -19.63 18.60 -34.56
N LEU A 123 -20.76 18.02 -34.99
CA LEU A 123 -20.78 16.81 -35.81
C LEU A 123 -19.97 16.96 -37.11
N GLU A 124 -20.11 18.11 -37.78
CA GLU A 124 -19.41 18.41 -39.04
C GLU A 124 -17.88 18.51 -38.87
N ASP A 125 -17.42 18.97 -37.71
CA ASP A 125 -15.99 19.11 -37.44
C ASP A 125 -15.36 17.75 -37.09
N TRP A 126 -16.12 16.86 -36.46
CA TRP A 126 -15.74 15.46 -36.31
C TRP A 126 -15.66 14.73 -37.66
N ASP A 127 -16.51 15.08 -38.62
CA ASP A 127 -16.46 14.51 -39.98
C ASP A 127 -15.16 14.89 -40.69
N LYS A 128 -14.78 16.17 -40.67
CA LYS A 128 -13.51 16.65 -41.24
C LYS A 128 -12.31 15.94 -40.61
N LEU A 129 -12.27 15.83 -39.28
CA LEU A 129 -11.19 15.13 -38.58
C LEU A 129 -11.10 13.64 -38.95
N LYS A 130 -12.24 13.00 -39.20
CA LYS A 130 -12.27 11.61 -39.68
C LYS A 130 -11.74 11.49 -41.10
N GLU A 131 -12.09 12.43 -41.99
CA GLU A 131 -11.62 12.44 -43.38
C GLU A 131 -10.11 12.67 -43.48
N ASP A 132 -9.56 13.54 -42.63
CA ASP A 132 -8.13 13.81 -42.56
C ASP A 132 -7.31 12.65 -41.98
N PHE A 133 -7.97 11.70 -41.30
CA PHE A 133 -7.32 10.60 -40.62
C PHE A 133 -6.91 9.48 -41.59
N LYS A 134 -5.60 9.29 -41.76
CA LYS A 134 -5.00 8.24 -42.62
C LYS A 134 -4.41 7.07 -41.83
N GLY A 135 -5.06 6.68 -40.73
CA GLY A 135 -4.60 5.57 -39.87
C GLY A 135 -5.16 4.20 -40.29
N LYS A 136 -4.45 3.13 -39.89
CA LYS A 136 -4.89 1.73 -40.09
C LYS A 136 -5.89 1.23 -39.04
N VAL A 137 -5.96 1.90 -37.89
CA VAL A 137 -6.88 1.58 -36.78
C VAL A 137 -8.17 2.39 -36.96
N SER A 138 -9.31 1.95 -36.41
CA SER A 138 -10.53 2.76 -36.43
C SER A 138 -10.29 4.13 -35.79
N PHE A 139 -10.75 5.19 -36.46
CA PHE A 139 -10.59 6.57 -36.00
C PHE A 139 -11.13 6.74 -34.57
N GLU A 140 -12.30 6.17 -34.30
CA GLU A 140 -12.98 6.23 -33.01
C GLU A 140 -12.14 5.61 -31.88
N SER A 141 -11.52 4.45 -32.13
CA SER A 141 -10.69 3.78 -31.12
C SER A 141 -9.35 4.50 -30.92
N TRP A 142 -8.77 5.02 -32.00
CA TRP A 142 -7.54 5.83 -31.93
C TRP A 142 -7.77 7.12 -31.14
N ILE A 143 -8.74 7.95 -31.53
CA ILE A 143 -8.99 9.25 -30.90
C ILE A 143 -9.39 9.09 -29.43
N SER A 144 -10.26 8.13 -29.12
CA SER A 144 -10.65 7.87 -27.72
C SER A 144 -9.49 7.39 -26.85
N SER A 145 -8.56 6.61 -27.41
CA SER A 145 -7.34 6.21 -26.69
C SER A 145 -6.45 7.42 -26.42
N GLN A 146 -6.27 8.30 -27.41
CA GLN A 146 -5.50 9.53 -27.22
C GLN A 146 -6.15 10.44 -26.16
N MET A 147 -7.47 10.59 -26.19
CA MET A 147 -8.21 11.37 -25.19
C MET A 147 -8.07 10.79 -23.78
N ALA A 148 -8.12 9.46 -23.64
CA ALA A 148 -7.89 8.78 -22.37
C ALA A 148 -6.45 8.98 -21.86
N HIS A 149 -5.44 8.89 -22.74
CA HIS A 149 -4.03 9.09 -22.39
C HIS A 149 -3.71 10.52 -21.98
N HIS A 150 -4.35 11.51 -22.60
CA HIS A 150 -4.15 12.93 -22.30
C HIS A 150 -5.14 13.50 -21.28
N HIS A 151 -6.01 12.65 -20.71
CA HIS A 151 -7.05 13.05 -19.75
C HIS A 151 -7.91 14.22 -20.24
N SER A 152 -8.30 14.20 -21.52
CA SER A 152 -9.14 15.23 -22.13
C SER A 152 -10.45 15.44 -21.35
N SER A 153 -11.07 16.60 -21.53
CA SER A 153 -12.31 16.93 -20.82
C SER A 153 -13.43 15.94 -21.17
N VAL A 154 -14.31 15.71 -20.19
CA VAL A 154 -15.45 14.82 -20.34
C VAL A 154 -16.41 15.33 -21.43
N ASP A 155 -16.53 16.65 -21.60
CA ASP A 155 -17.39 17.26 -22.62
C ASP A 155 -16.91 16.98 -24.05
N VAL A 156 -15.59 17.03 -24.29
CA VAL A 156 -15.03 16.67 -25.61
C VAL A 156 -15.31 15.20 -25.88
N ALA A 157 -15.09 14.33 -24.90
CA ALA A 157 -15.34 12.90 -25.05
C ALA A 157 -16.83 12.60 -25.26
N LYS A 158 -17.72 13.34 -24.59
CA LYS A 158 -19.17 13.25 -24.77
C LYS A 158 -19.58 13.68 -26.19
N SER A 159 -18.97 14.72 -26.74
CA SER A 159 -19.22 15.15 -28.13
C SER A 159 -18.83 14.07 -29.14
N LEU A 160 -17.72 13.35 -28.89
CA LEU A 160 -17.32 12.20 -29.71
C LEU A 160 -18.36 11.07 -29.61
N LEU A 161 -18.85 10.75 -28.41
CA LEU A 161 -19.89 9.73 -28.21
C LEU A 161 -21.18 10.09 -28.96
N ALA A 162 -21.61 11.35 -28.88
CA ALA A 162 -22.78 11.84 -29.60
C ALA A 162 -22.61 11.73 -31.12
N TRP A 163 -21.43 12.06 -31.64
CA TRP A 163 -21.11 11.90 -33.06
C TRP A 163 -21.10 10.44 -33.51
N VAL A 164 -20.48 9.53 -32.75
CA VAL A 164 -20.50 8.09 -33.06
C VAL A 164 -21.93 7.56 -33.02
N ALA A 165 -22.72 7.96 -32.01
CA ALA A 165 -24.12 7.56 -31.89
C ALA A 165 -24.95 8.07 -33.08
N ALA A 166 -24.76 9.31 -33.53
CA ALA A 166 -25.47 9.87 -34.68
C ALA A 166 -25.18 9.10 -35.97
N LYS A 167 -23.94 8.62 -36.16
CA LYS A 167 -23.54 7.84 -37.35
C LYS A 167 -23.99 6.38 -37.33
N ASN A 168 -24.12 5.79 -36.14
CA ASN A 168 -24.35 4.36 -35.97
C ASN A 168 -25.75 4.06 -35.41
N ASN A 169 -26.77 4.84 -35.77
CA ASN A 169 -28.16 4.65 -35.32
C ASN A 169 -28.32 4.54 -33.79
N GLY A 170 -27.54 5.31 -33.03
CA GLY A 170 -27.55 5.31 -31.55
C GLY A 170 -26.65 4.26 -30.89
N LEU A 171 -25.88 3.49 -31.68
CA LEU A 171 -24.98 2.47 -31.17
C LEU A 171 -23.56 3.01 -30.95
N VAL A 172 -23.13 2.96 -29.70
CA VAL A 172 -21.75 3.27 -29.28
C VAL A 172 -21.08 1.95 -28.94
N GLY A 173 -19.89 1.72 -29.48
CA GLY A 173 -19.12 0.50 -29.24
C GLY A 173 -18.62 0.40 -27.80
N TYR A 174 -18.51 -0.83 -27.30
CA TYR A 174 -18.10 -1.13 -25.93
C TYR A 174 -16.75 -0.49 -25.54
N ASP A 175 -15.72 -0.62 -26.39
CA ASP A 175 -14.38 -0.06 -26.16
C ASP A 175 -14.41 1.47 -25.94
N LEU A 176 -15.26 2.17 -26.70
CA LEU A 176 -15.44 3.62 -26.57
C LEU A 176 -16.14 3.97 -25.25
N LEU A 177 -17.15 3.20 -24.84
CA LEU A 177 -17.83 3.38 -23.55
C LEU A 177 -16.88 3.19 -22.37
N VAL A 178 -15.99 2.19 -22.41
CA VAL A 178 -15.02 1.94 -21.34
C VAL A 178 -14.00 3.09 -21.23
N LYS A 179 -13.51 3.61 -22.36
CA LYS A 179 -12.59 4.77 -22.37
C LYS A 179 -13.27 6.05 -21.90
N TYR A 180 -14.53 6.25 -22.25
CA TYR A 180 -15.32 7.37 -21.75
C TYR A 180 -15.58 7.24 -20.24
N LEU A 181 -15.96 6.06 -19.77
CA LEU A 181 -16.12 5.75 -18.35
C LEU A 181 -14.83 6.05 -17.57
N TYR A 182 -13.68 5.66 -18.10
CA TYR A 182 -12.38 5.98 -17.51
C TYR A 182 -12.21 7.49 -17.30
N LEU A 183 -12.51 8.31 -18.32
CA LEU A 183 -12.44 9.77 -18.21
C LEU A 183 -13.44 10.32 -17.19
N CYS A 184 -14.66 9.79 -17.14
CA CYS A 184 -15.67 10.20 -16.17
C CYS A 184 -15.22 9.91 -14.73
N VAL A 185 -14.64 8.73 -14.49
CA VAL A 185 -14.10 8.35 -13.19
C VAL A 185 -12.87 9.20 -12.82
N PHE A 186 -12.00 9.50 -13.79
CA PHE A 186 -10.82 10.34 -13.57
C PHE A 186 -11.21 11.77 -13.16
N HIS A 187 -12.16 12.37 -13.86
CA HIS A 187 -12.67 13.72 -13.60
C HIS A 187 -13.76 13.77 -12.52
N LYS A 188 -14.09 12.64 -11.89
CA LYS A 188 -15.12 12.51 -10.84
C LYS A 188 -16.53 12.98 -11.27
N GLN A 189 -16.87 12.77 -12.54
CA GLN A 189 -18.20 13.07 -13.09
C GLN A 189 -19.17 11.93 -12.80
N THR A 190 -19.73 11.93 -11.60
CA THR A 190 -20.56 10.82 -11.09
C THR A 190 -21.86 10.62 -11.87
N SER A 191 -22.50 11.68 -12.36
CA SER A 191 -23.71 11.58 -13.19
C SER A 191 -23.46 10.80 -14.47
N GLU A 192 -22.37 11.12 -15.18
CA GLU A 192 -21.99 10.44 -16.43
C GLU A 192 -21.61 8.98 -16.15
N VAL A 193 -20.94 8.68 -15.03
CA VAL A 193 -20.65 7.29 -14.63
C VAL A 193 -21.94 6.48 -14.48
N ILE A 194 -22.97 7.08 -13.87
CA ILE A 194 -24.26 6.44 -13.65
C ILE A 194 -24.96 6.17 -14.99
N ASP A 195 -24.98 7.14 -15.90
CA ASP A 195 -25.58 6.98 -17.22
C ASP A 195 -24.90 5.86 -18.03
N ILE A 196 -23.57 5.84 -18.01
CA ILE A 196 -22.79 4.80 -18.70
C ILE A 196 -22.99 3.43 -18.05
N TYR A 197 -23.10 3.37 -16.71
CA TYR A 197 -23.42 2.13 -16.01
C TYR A 197 -24.76 1.54 -16.50
N GLU A 198 -25.81 2.36 -16.59
CA GLU A 198 -27.12 1.89 -17.10
C GLU A 198 -27.05 1.42 -18.54
N ILE A 199 -26.35 2.16 -19.41
CA ILE A 199 -26.14 1.76 -20.80
C ILE A 199 -25.41 0.41 -20.87
N MET A 200 -24.35 0.24 -20.09
CA MET A 200 -23.56 -0.98 -20.10
C MET A 200 -24.35 -2.18 -19.55
N LYS A 201 -25.10 -1.98 -18.46
CA LYS A 201 -25.96 -3.00 -17.85
C LYS A 201 -27.09 -3.46 -18.78
N ALA A 202 -27.69 -2.53 -19.53
CA ALA A 202 -28.76 -2.84 -20.47
C ALA A 202 -28.27 -3.58 -21.72
N ARG A 203 -27.04 -3.29 -22.18
CA ARG A 203 -26.50 -3.81 -23.45
C ARG A 203 -25.60 -5.04 -23.30
N TYR A 204 -24.90 -5.18 -22.17
CA TYR A 204 -23.88 -6.20 -21.99
C TYR A 204 -24.16 -7.07 -20.76
N LYS A 205 -24.22 -8.38 -20.98
CA LYS A 205 -24.47 -9.36 -19.90
C LYS A 205 -23.26 -9.52 -18.97
N ASN A 206 -22.06 -9.45 -19.52
CA ASN A 206 -20.81 -9.61 -18.79
C ASN A 206 -19.86 -8.46 -19.17
N LEU A 207 -19.11 -7.96 -18.19
CA LEU A 207 -18.09 -6.94 -18.37
C LEU A 207 -16.71 -7.54 -18.11
N GLU A 208 -15.66 -6.99 -18.70
CA GLU A 208 -14.32 -7.41 -18.33
C GLU A 208 -13.89 -6.85 -16.96
N PRO A 209 -12.89 -7.46 -16.28
CA PRO A 209 -12.45 -7.02 -14.95
C PRO A 209 -12.05 -5.53 -14.86
N GLY A 210 -11.53 -4.97 -15.95
CA GLY A 210 -11.18 -3.55 -16.05
C GLY A 210 -12.40 -2.63 -15.95
N ALA A 211 -13.47 -2.94 -16.68
CA ALA A 211 -14.72 -2.19 -16.63
C ALA A 211 -15.40 -2.29 -15.26
N TYR A 212 -15.46 -3.48 -14.67
CA TYR A 212 -15.92 -3.66 -13.28
C TYR A 212 -15.15 -2.75 -12.31
N THR A 213 -13.83 -2.70 -12.43
CA THR A 213 -12.99 -1.86 -11.57
C THR A 213 -13.30 -0.38 -11.71
N LEU A 214 -13.52 0.12 -12.93
CA LEU A 214 -13.89 1.51 -13.17
C LEU A 214 -15.27 1.83 -12.62
N LEU A 215 -16.25 0.96 -12.84
CA LEU A 215 -17.61 1.13 -12.33
C LEU A 215 -17.65 1.12 -10.80
N ILE A 216 -16.98 0.16 -10.16
CA ILE A 216 -16.85 0.10 -8.70
C ILE A 216 -16.28 1.42 -8.18
N ARG A 217 -15.16 1.89 -8.74
CA ARG A 217 -14.50 3.14 -8.32
C ARG A 217 -15.42 4.35 -8.45
N GLY A 218 -16.09 4.49 -9.59
CA GLY A 218 -16.97 5.62 -9.88
C GLY A 218 -18.26 5.62 -9.05
N LEU A 219 -18.87 4.45 -8.84
CA LEU A 219 -20.11 4.31 -8.08
C LEU A 219 -19.88 4.36 -6.56
N SER A 220 -18.74 3.91 -6.05
CA SER A 220 -18.45 3.89 -4.60
C SER A 220 -18.53 5.26 -3.93
N HIS A 221 -18.26 6.33 -4.69
CA HIS A 221 -18.33 7.71 -4.22
C HIS A 221 -19.69 8.38 -4.45
N SER A 222 -20.64 7.68 -5.08
CA SER A 222 -21.98 8.17 -5.42
C SER A 222 -23.04 7.76 -4.38
N ASP A 223 -24.28 8.22 -4.57
CA ASP A 223 -25.43 7.75 -3.79
C ASP A 223 -25.78 6.28 -4.11
N ARG A 224 -25.33 5.77 -5.27
CA ARG A 224 -25.51 4.38 -5.73
C ARG A 224 -24.36 3.47 -5.29
N TRP A 225 -23.64 3.80 -4.22
CA TRP A 225 -22.50 3.02 -3.73
C TRP A 225 -22.81 1.54 -3.43
N ARG A 226 -24.06 1.20 -3.08
CA ARG A 226 -24.49 -0.19 -2.90
C ARG A 226 -24.38 -1.03 -4.18
N GLU A 227 -24.45 -0.39 -5.33
CA GLU A 227 -24.27 -1.08 -6.62
C GLU A 227 -22.80 -1.39 -6.88
N ALA A 228 -21.87 -0.60 -6.34
CA ALA A 228 -20.47 -0.98 -6.33
C ALA A 228 -20.25 -2.27 -5.53
N LEU A 229 -20.99 -2.48 -4.43
CA LEU A 229 -20.95 -3.74 -3.69
C LEU A 229 -21.49 -4.91 -4.52
N LEU A 230 -22.63 -4.73 -5.20
CA LEU A 230 -23.19 -5.77 -6.08
C LEU A 230 -22.21 -6.15 -7.20
N LEU A 231 -21.56 -5.15 -7.80
CA LEU A 231 -20.53 -5.36 -8.82
C LEU A 231 -19.29 -6.08 -8.25
N LEU A 232 -18.92 -5.79 -7.00
CA LEU A 232 -17.84 -6.50 -6.32
C LEU A 232 -18.23 -7.98 -6.10
N GLU A 233 -19.46 -8.27 -5.66
CA GLU A 233 -19.97 -9.64 -5.51
C GLU A 233 -20.02 -10.40 -6.84
N ASP A 234 -20.45 -9.73 -7.92
CA ASP A 234 -20.44 -10.33 -9.25
C ASP A 234 -19.01 -10.63 -9.73
N MET A 235 -18.06 -9.73 -9.46
CA MET A 235 -16.65 -9.97 -9.76
C MET A 235 -16.08 -11.16 -8.98
N LYS A 236 -16.42 -11.32 -7.69
CA LYS A 236 -15.97 -12.43 -6.83
C LYS A 236 -16.35 -13.81 -7.39
N LYS A 237 -17.45 -13.91 -8.12
CA LYS A 237 -17.90 -15.17 -8.76
C LYS A 237 -16.94 -15.67 -9.85
N VAL A 238 -16.16 -14.78 -10.44
CA VAL A 238 -15.29 -15.09 -11.58
C VAL A 238 -13.80 -14.94 -11.24
N THR A 239 -13.46 -13.98 -10.37
CA THR A 239 -12.08 -13.63 -10.04
C THR A 239 -11.95 -13.05 -8.62
N ILE A 240 -10.77 -13.18 -8.00
CA ILE A 240 -10.49 -12.49 -6.74
C ILE A 240 -10.38 -10.98 -7.02
N PRO A 241 -11.21 -10.11 -6.40
CA PRO A 241 -11.11 -8.67 -6.60
C PRO A 241 -9.77 -8.10 -6.14
N SER A 242 -9.32 -7.03 -6.78
CA SER A 242 -8.06 -6.39 -6.40
C SER A 242 -8.18 -5.61 -5.09
N ARG A 243 -7.05 -5.35 -4.43
CA ARG A 243 -6.99 -4.47 -3.25
C ARG A 243 -7.60 -3.07 -3.50
N LYS A 244 -7.59 -2.58 -4.74
CA LYS A 244 -8.21 -1.30 -5.11
C LYS A 244 -9.74 -1.40 -5.13
N ASN A 245 -10.29 -2.51 -5.62
CA ASN A 245 -11.75 -2.72 -5.62
C ASN A 245 -12.29 -2.76 -4.20
N TYR A 246 -11.63 -3.51 -3.31
CA TYR A 246 -11.96 -3.51 -1.90
C TYR A 246 -11.79 -2.12 -1.26
N HIS A 247 -10.68 -1.41 -1.54
CA HIS A 247 -10.48 -0.05 -1.05
C HIS A 247 -11.63 0.90 -1.44
N ASP A 248 -12.02 0.92 -2.70
CA ASP A 248 -13.09 1.79 -3.20
C ASP A 248 -14.43 1.47 -2.49
N CYS A 249 -14.81 0.19 -2.37
CA CYS A 249 -16.03 -0.22 -1.67
C CYS A 249 -16.00 0.06 -0.17
N ILE A 250 -14.87 -0.20 0.51
CA ILE A 250 -14.70 0.10 1.95
C ILE A 250 -14.81 1.60 2.18
N GLN A 251 -14.16 2.42 1.35
CA GLN A 251 -14.24 3.87 1.45
C GLN A 251 -15.68 4.35 1.21
N GLY A 252 -16.38 3.79 0.22
CA GLY A 252 -17.79 4.04 -0.02
C GLY A 252 -18.64 3.76 1.22
N ALA A 253 -18.50 2.59 1.83
CA ALA A 253 -19.23 2.22 3.05
C ALA A 253 -18.91 3.17 4.23
N LEU A 254 -17.64 3.48 4.47
CA LEU A 254 -17.21 4.38 5.55
C LEU A 254 -17.73 5.81 5.37
N LEU A 255 -17.77 6.33 4.14
CA LEU A 255 -18.32 7.67 3.86
C LEU A 255 -19.83 7.76 4.15
N ARG A 256 -20.53 6.61 4.24
CA ARG A 256 -21.94 6.52 4.61
C ARG A 256 -22.13 5.91 6.01
N GLN A 257 -21.04 5.85 6.79
CA GLN A 257 -21.00 5.35 8.17
C GLN A 257 -21.48 3.89 8.31
N ASP A 258 -21.44 3.10 7.24
CA ASP A 258 -21.76 1.67 7.26
C ASP A 258 -20.52 0.87 7.66
N VAL A 259 -20.20 0.93 8.96
CA VAL A 259 -19.00 0.36 9.56
C VAL A 259 -18.94 -1.16 9.42
N ASP A 260 -20.07 -1.83 9.56
CA ASP A 260 -20.11 -3.30 9.55
C ASP A 260 -19.76 -3.85 8.17
N ILE A 261 -20.34 -3.27 7.10
CA ILE A 261 -19.97 -3.63 5.72
C ILE A 261 -18.49 -3.33 5.47
N ALA A 262 -18.02 -2.14 5.87
CA ALA A 262 -16.62 -1.77 5.71
C ALA A 262 -15.67 -2.75 6.40
N TRP A 263 -15.98 -3.15 7.64
CA TRP A 263 -15.18 -4.09 8.41
C TRP A 263 -15.20 -5.51 7.82
N ASN A 264 -16.37 -5.99 7.38
CA ASN A 264 -16.50 -7.30 6.76
C ASN A 264 -15.68 -7.38 5.47
N LEU A 265 -15.73 -6.35 4.62
CA LEU A 265 -14.92 -6.27 3.40
C LEU A 265 -13.42 -6.20 3.72
N TYR A 266 -13.03 -5.51 4.80
CA TYR A 266 -11.64 -5.47 5.26
C TYR A 266 -11.15 -6.86 5.70
N GLN A 267 -11.95 -7.59 6.48
CA GLN A 267 -11.61 -8.95 6.91
C GLN A 267 -11.56 -9.93 5.73
N GLU A 268 -12.47 -9.80 4.77
CA GLU A 268 -12.45 -10.59 3.54
C GLU A 268 -11.20 -10.32 2.70
N LEU A 269 -10.81 -9.05 2.54
CA LEU A 269 -9.55 -8.66 1.90
C LEU A 269 -8.36 -9.37 2.55
N LEU A 270 -8.30 -9.38 3.88
CA LEU A 270 -7.23 -10.06 4.63
C LEU A 270 -7.31 -11.59 4.45
N GLY A 271 -8.51 -12.16 4.42
CA GLY A 271 -8.75 -13.59 4.18
C GLY A 271 -8.24 -14.06 2.80
N HIS A 272 -8.19 -13.16 1.82
CA HIS A 272 -7.56 -13.41 0.52
C HIS A 272 -6.04 -13.18 0.49
N ASN A 273 -5.41 -12.95 1.65
CA ASN A 273 -3.99 -12.61 1.78
C ASN A 273 -3.58 -11.35 0.99
N LEU A 274 -4.52 -10.43 0.77
CA LEU A 274 -4.22 -9.15 0.14
C LEU A 274 -3.72 -8.16 1.19
N ILE A 275 -2.75 -7.32 0.80
CA ILE A 275 -2.27 -6.24 1.66
C ILE A 275 -3.19 -5.03 1.45
N PRO A 276 -3.89 -4.55 2.50
CA PRO A 276 -4.78 -3.40 2.41
C PRO A 276 -3.96 -2.15 2.04
N MET A 277 -4.59 -1.22 1.31
CA MET A 277 -3.98 0.07 1.05
C MET A 277 -3.90 0.88 2.35
N LEU A 278 -2.80 1.62 2.56
CA LEU A 278 -2.65 2.45 3.76
C LEU A 278 -3.75 3.53 3.82
N GLU A 279 -4.23 3.98 2.66
CA GLU A 279 -5.39 4.86 2.52
C GLU A 279 -6.68 4.21 3.03
N THR A 280 -6.88 2.90 2.84
CA THR A 280 -8.01 2.16 3.43
C THR A 280 -7.93 2.19 4.94
N LEU A 281 -6.75 1.87 5.50
CA LEU A 281 -6.55 1.87 6.95
C LEU A 281 -6.76 3.27 7.53
N LYS A 282 -6.21 4.29 6.87
CA LYS A 282 -6.41 5.71 7.22
C LYS A 282 -7.89 6.09 7.28
N ALA A 283 -8.71 5.65 6.32
CA ALA A 283 -10.13 5.96 6.28
C ALA A 283 -10.89 5.48 7.53
N PHE A 284 -10.52 4.32 8.11
CA PHE A 284 -11.10 3.86 9.37
C PHE A 284 -10.78 4.82 10.53
N PHE A 285 -9.54 5.31 10.63
CA PHE A 285 -9.16 6.28 11.67
C PHE A 285 -9.80 7.66 11.44
N ASP A 286 -9.93 8.08 10.19
CA ASP A 286 -10.61 9.34 9.84
C ASP A 286 -12.08 9.34 10.27
N LEU A 287 -12.79 8.22 10.15
CA LEU A 287 -14.15 8.06 10.65
C LEU A 287 -14.18 7.94 12.19
N GLY A 288 -13.19 7.25 12.76
CA GLY A 288 -13.12 6.99 14.20
C GLY A 288 -13.05 8.24 15.08
N LYS A 289 -12.62 9.38 14.55
CA LYS A 289 -12.59 10.66 15.29
C LYS A 289 -13.98 11.11 15.76
N ASP A 290 -15.03 10.72 15.03
CA ASP A 290 -16.41 11.12 15.28
C ASP A 290 -17.20 10.02 16.03
N ILE A 291 -16.65 8.80 16.10
CA ILE A 291 -17.30 7.62 16.71
C ILE A 291 -16.76 7.41 18.13
N LYS A 292 -17.66 7.38 19.11
CA LYS A 292 -17.35 7.12 20.52
C LYS A 292 -17.93 5.76 20.94
N ASP A 293 -17.42 4.72 20.31
CA ASP A 293 -17.81 3.33 20.56
C ASP A 293 -16.57 2.48 20.85
N ASP A 294 -16.64 1.71 21.94
CA ASP A 294 -15.58 0.79 22.35
C ASP A 294 -15.41 -0.34 21.33
N TYR A 295 -16.50 -0.79 20.71
CA TYR A 295 -16.46 -1.83 19.69
C TYR A 295 -15.68 -1.37 18.45
N TYR A 296 -15.91 -0.14 17.99
CA TYR A 296 -15.12 0.47 16.92
C TYR A 296 -13.66 0.70 17.32
N SER A 297 -13.43 1.13 18.57
CA SER A 297 -12.08 1.36 19.09
C SER A 297 -11.23 0.08 19.09
N ASN A 298 -11.83 -1.07 19.39
CA ASN A 298 -11.16 -2.37 19.28
C ASN A 298 -10.75 -2.70 17.84
N LYS A 299 -11.61 -2.43 16.85
CA LYS A 299 -11.27 -2.60 15.42
C LYS A 299 -10.07 -1.76 15.01
N LEU A 300 -9.99 -0.52 15.49
CA LEU A 300 -8.84 0.35 15.21
C LEU A 300 -7.57 -0.15 15.88
N GLN A 301 -7.65 -0.69 17.10
CA GLN A 301 -6.52 -1.36 17.74
C GLN A 301 -6.04 -2.58 16.96
N ASP A 302 -6.96 -3.39 16.42
CA ASP A 302 -6.62 -4.51 15.55
C ASP A 302 -5.84 -4.07 14.30
N ILE A 303 -6.20 -2.91 13.71
CA ILE A 303 -5.43 -2.34 12.59
C ILE A 303 -4.01 -1.95 13.04
N LEU A 304 -3.83 -1.38 14.24
CA LEU A 304 -2.50 -1.04 14.74
C LEU A 304 -1.64 -2.29 14.99
N LEU A 305 -2.26 -3.37 15.49
CA LEU A 305 -1.61 -4.68 15.62
C LEU A 305 -1.27 -5.26 14.25
N TYR A 306 -2.14 -5.11 13.26
CA TYR A 306 -1.87 -5.51 11.88
C TYR A 306 -0.63 -4.78 11.33
N LEU A 307 -0.52 -3.47 11.54
CA LEU A 307 0.66 -2.69 11.13
C LEU A 307 1.95 -3.22 11.79
N ARG A 308 1.92 -3.42 13.12
CA ARG A 308 3.05 -3.98 13.88
C ARG A 308 3.48 -5.36 13.37
N ASN A 309 2.52 -6.28 13.24
CA ASN A 309 2.78 -7.67 12.88
C ASN A 309 3.32 -7.82 11.46
N ASN A 310 2.96 -6.90 10.56
CA ASN A 310 3.42 -6.89 9.17
C ASN A 310 4.57 -5.90 8.90
N GLN A 311 5.11 -5.26 9.95
CA GLN A 311 6.18 -4.25 9.84
C GLN A 311 5.83 -3.14 8.83
N LEU A 312 4.57 -2.71 8.84
CA LEU A 312 4.04 -1.65 8.00
C LEU A 312 3.98 -0.34 8.77
N TYR A 313 4.29 0.74 8.08
CA TYR A 313 4.45 2.05 8.68
C TYR A 313 3.53 3.07 8.01
N PRO A 314 2.75 3.85 8.78
CA PRO A 314 1.94 4.92 8.22
C PRO A 314 2.79 5.95 7.47
N GLY A 315 2.19 6.57 6.46
CA GLY A 315 2.67 7.83 5.92
C GLY A 315 2.28 9.02 6.83
N GLU A 316 2.81 10.20 6.55
CA GLU A 316 2.61 11.39 7.40
C GLU A 316 1.11 11.70 7.63
N SER A 317 0.31 11.73 6.56
CA SER A 317 -1.12 12.02 6.67
C SER A 317 -1.89 10.97 7.47
N PHE A 318 -1.50 9.69 7.37
CA PHE A 318 -2.11 8.61 8.13
C PHE A 318 -1.74 8.69 9.61
N ALA A 319 -0.49 8.99 9.95
CA ALA A 319 -0.12 9.18 11.36
C ALA A 319 -0.83 10.37 12.00
N HIS A 320 -1.11 11.44 11.24
CA HIS A 320 -1.97 12.53 11.73
C HIS A 320 -3.40 12.03 12.03
N SER A 321 -3.99 11.19 11.17
CA SER A 321 -5.31 10.58 11.45
C SER A 321 -5.30 9.72 12.72
N ILE A 322 -4.25 8.90 12.91
CA ILE A 322 -4.09 8.09 14.13
C ILE A 322 -3.98 9.00 15.35
N LYS A 323 -3.18 10.07 15.28
CA LYS A 323 -3.05 11.08 16.34
C LYS A 323 -4.40 11.68 16.71
N THR A 324 -5.12 12.20 15.72
CA THR A 324 -6.41 12.84 15.92
C THR A 324 -7.42 11.88 16.53
N TRP A 325 -7.44 10.62 16.11
CA TRP A 325 -8.31 9.61 16.71
C TRP A 325 -7.98 9.40 18.19
N PHE A 326 -6.73 9.14 18.56
CA PHE A 326 -6.37 8.93 19.97
C PHE A 326 -6.71 10.15 20.85
N GLU A 327 -6.48 11.37 20.36
CA GLU A 327 -6.82 12.61 21.06
C GLU A 327 -8.35 12.84 21.17
N SER A 328 -9.15 12.19 20.32
CA SER A 328 -10.62 12.27 20.35
C SER A 328 -11.27 11.32 21.37
N VAL A 329 -10.54 10.31 21.87
CA VAL A 329 -11.08 9.28 22.77
C VAL A 329 -11.47 9.91 24.11
N PRO A 330 -12.76 9.91 24.50
CA PRO A 330 -13.21 10.55 25.72
C PRO A 330 -12.69 9.82 26.96
N GLY A 331 -12.38 10.59 28.02
CA GLY A 331 -11.92 10.03 29.31
C GLY A 331 -10.44 9.61 29.34
N GLN A 332 -9.81 9.43 28.18
CA GLN A 332 -8.38 9.17 28.09
C GLN A 332 -7.67 10.42 27.58
N GLN A 333 -6.92 11.09 28.46
CA GLN A 333 -6.17 12.31 28.14
C GLN A 333 -4.94 12.00 27.28
N TRP A 334 -5.17 11.49 26.07
CA TRP A 334 -4.11 11.21 25.13
C TRP A 334 -3.55 12.51 24.56
N LYS A 335 -2.21 12.58 24.51
CA LYS A 335 -1.49 13.62 23.80
C LYS A 335 -0.50 12.96 22.84
N GLY A 336 -0.67 13.21 21.55
CA GLY A 336 0.25 12.73 20.52
C GLY A 336 1.30 13.78 20.16
N GLU A 337 2.54 13.37 19.97
CA GLU A 337 3.61 14.25 19.47
C GLU A 337 4.45 13.52 18.42
N PHE A 338 4.87 14.26 17.38
CA PHE A 338 5.84 13.78 16.40
C PHE A 338 7.25 14.06 16.91
N THR A 339 8.05 13.00 17.03
CA THR A 339 9.29 12.98 17.81
C THR A 339 10.41 12.29 17.03
N THR A 340 11.58 12.19 17.66
CA THR A 340 12.71 11.41 17.15
C THR A 340 13.26 10.54 18.29
N ILE A 341 13.88 9.42 17.96
CA ILE A 341 14.51 8.55 18.95
C ILE A 341 15.97 8.93 19.09
N ARG A 342 16.42 9.14 20.34
CA ARG A 342 17.82 9.39 20.66
C ARG A 342 18.64 8.12 20.41
N LYS A 343 19.95 8.25 20.25
CA LYS A 343 20.86 7.08 20.13
C LYS A 343 20.78 6.11 21.32
N SER A 344 20.30 6.58 22.47
CA SER A 344 20.03 5.75 23.66
C SER A 344 18.78 4.88 23.56
N GLY A 345 18.01 4.94 22.45
CA GLY A 345 16.73 4.24 22.32
C GLY A 345 15.56 4.95 23.01
N GLN A 346 15.76 6.15 23.55
CA GLN A 346 14.72 6.92 24.26
C GLN A 346 14.01 7.91 23.33
N CYS A 347 12.69 8.00 23.47
CA CYS A 347 11.88 9.00 22.78
C CYS A 347 12.19 10.42 23.27
N SER A 348 12.37 11.36 22.35
CA SER A 348 12.71 12.76 22.68
C SER A 348 11.62 13.53 23.42
N SER A 349 10.35 13.12 23.31
CA SER A 349 9.23 13.75 24.05
C SER A 349 8.89 13.03 25.35
N CYS A 350 8.61 11.73 25.32
CA CYS A 350 8.15 11.00 26.53
C CYS A 350 9.27 10.46 27.41
N GLY A 351 10.51 10.42 26.90
CA GLY A 351 11.64 9.84 27.62
C GLY A 351 11.60 8.32 27.79
N LYS A 352 10.53 7.65 27.33
CA LYS A 352 10.41 6.18 27.37
C LYS A 352 11.40 5.53 26.42
N THR A 353 11.94 4.40 26.84
CA THR A 353 12.77 3.52 26.03
C THR A 353 11.88 2.71 25.08
N ILE A 354 12.25 2.65 23.81
CA ILE A 354 11.58 1.81 22.81
C ILE A 354 11.90 0.34 23.09
N GLU A 355 11.02 -0.57 22.62
CA GLU A 355 11.25 -2.01 22.68
C GLU A 355 12.65 -2.37 22.13
N SER A 356 13.36 -3.26 22.82
CA SER A 356 14.67 -3.72 22.38
C SER A 356 14.56 -4.46 21.06
N ILE A 357 15.56 -4.31 20.20
CA ILE A 357 15.74 -5.16 19.01
C ILE A 357 16.31 -6.54 19.37
N GLU A 358 16.92 -6.65 20.56
CA GLU A 358 17.49 -7.90 21.05
C GLU A 358 16.37 -8.81 21.53
N LEU A 359 16.28 -9.98 20.89
CA LEU A 359 15.38 -11.06 21.28
C LEU A 359 15.84 -11.67 22.60
N SER A 360 14.90 -12.05 23.45
CA SER A 360 15.24 -12.87 24.62
C SER A 360 15.77 -14.24 24.15
N PRO A 361 16.56 -14.96 24.97
CA PRO A 361 17.01 -16.30 24.63
C PRO A 361 15.85 -17.24 24.26
N GLU A 362 14.74 -17.14 24.98
CA GLU A 362 13.54 -17.94 24.73
C GLU A 362 12.87 -17.60 23.39
N GLU A 363 12.79 -16.30 23.05
CA GLU A 363 12.25 -15.84 21.78
C GLU A 363 13.15 -16.26 20.61
N TYR A 364 14.47 -16.19 20.80
CA TYR A 364 15.46 -16.60 19.81
C TYR A 364 15.43 -18.11 19.57
N GLU A 365 15.37 -18.93 20.62
CA GLU A 365 15.23 -20.38 20.51
C GLU A 365 13.91 -20.76 19.84
N PHE A 366 12.81 -20.09 20.20
CA PHE A 366 11.51 -20.32 19.58
C PHE A 366 11.53 -20.00 18.07
N LEU A 367 12.08 -18.83 17.69
CA LEU A 367 12.22 -18.42 16.31
C LEU A 367 13.12 -19.38 15.52
N THR A 368 14.28 -19.74 16.09
CA THR A 368 15.23 -20.67 15.48
C THR A 368 14.57 -22.03 15.27
N GLY A 369 13.90 -22.57 16.29
CA GLY A 369 13.17 -23.83 16.18
C GLY A 369 12.10 -23.80 15.08
N LYS A 370 11.40 -22.67 14.93
CA LYS A 370 10.39 -22.51 13.88
C LYS A 370 10.99 -22.43 12.48
N ILE A 371 12.08 -21.69 12.29
CA ILE A 371 12.80 -21.62 11.00
C ILE A 371 13.37 -22.99 10.63
N MET A 372 13.98 -23.69 11.59
CA MET A 372 14.56 -25.02 11.38
C MET A 372 13.50 -26.02 10.89
N ARG A 373 12.30 -26.03 11.49
CA ARG A 373 11.22 -26.92 11.07
C ARG A 373 10.56 -26.48 9.75
N ASP A 374 10.16 -25.22 9.63
CA ASP A 374 9.24 -24.80 8.57
C ASP A 374 9.97 -24.41 7.28
N VAL A 375 11.21 -23.91 7.37
CA VAL A 375 11.98 -23.41 6.22
C VAL A 375 13.05 -24.40 5.79
N ILE A 376 13.75 -25.00 6.75
CA ILE A 376 14.94 -25.81 6.50
C ILE A 376 14.56 -27.29 6.31
N ASP A 377 13.83 -27.89 7.25
CA ASP A 377 13.28 -29.24 7.07
C ASP A 377 12.14 -29.21 6.05
N GLY A 378 11.31 -28.17 6.10
CA GLY A 378 10.43 -27.74 5.01
C GLY A 378 9.30 -28.72 4.65
N GLY A 379 9.20 -29.86 5.34
CA GLY A 379 8.16 -30.90 5.22
C GLY A 379 7.97 -31.50 3.82
N ASP A 380 8.77 -31.10 2.84
CA ASP A 380 8.49 -31.29 1.43
C ASP A 380 9.55 -32.20 0.79
N GLN A 381 9.20 -33.47 0.64
CA GLN A 381 10.04 -34.49 0.01
C GLN A 381 10.42 -34.17 -1.45
N TYR A 382 9.79 -33.14 -2.07
CA TYR A 382 10.03 -32.75 -3.46
C TYR A 382 10.92 -31.51 -3.61
N LYS A 383 11.30 -30.84 -2.52
CA LYS A 383 12.35 -29.82 -2.58
C LYS A 383 13.69 -30.52 -2.75
N LYS A 384 14.39 -30.25 -3.85
CA LYS A 384 15.72 -30.79 -4.20
C LYS A 384 16.86 -30.28 -3.29
N THR A 385 16.59 -30.03 -2.02
CA THR A 385 17.64 -29.91 -1.01
C THR A 385 18.06 -31.33 -0.61
N THR A 386 19.37 -31.57 -0.61
CA THR A 386 19.96 -32.87 -0.27
C THR A 386 19.43 -33.38 1.09
N PRO A 387 19.22 -34.70 1.23
CA PRO A 387 18.39 -35.31 2.29
C PRO A 387 18.85 -34.93 3.70
N TRP A 388 17.94 -35.04 4.67
CA TRP A 388 18.11 -34.80 6.13
C TRP A 388 19.52 -35.06 6.67
N VAL A 389 20.18 -36.15 6.23
CA VAL A 389 21.57 -36.49 6.57
C VAL A 389 22.58 -35.36 6.29
N SER A 390 22.47 -34.63 5.18
CA SER A 390 23.34 -33.50 4.84
C SER A 390 23.11 -32.28 5.73
N LEU A 391 21.86 -32.07 6.16
CA LEU A 391 21.50 -31.00 7.08
C LEU A 391 21.98 -31.33 8.49
N THR A 392 21.71 -32.55 8.97
CA THR A 392 22.20 -33.05 10.26
C THR A 392 23.72 -32.95 10.30
N ARG A 393 24.42 -33.38 9.24
CA ARG A 393 25.88 -33.26 9.16
C ARG A 393 26.38 -31.81 9.15
N PHE A 394 25.61 -30.88 8.59
CA PHE A 394 25.95 -29.45 8.61
C PHE A 394 25.71 -28.83 9.99
N ILE A 395 24.61 -29.16 10.67
CA ILE A 395 24.33 -28.74 12.05
C ILE A 395 25.43 -29.29 12.97
N THR A 396 25.74 -30.59 12.89
CA THR A 396 26.82 -31.19 13.68
C THR A 396 28.19 -30.56 13.38
N PHE A 397 28.44 -30.11 12.13
CA PHE A 397 29.65 -29.38 11.79
C PHE A 397 29.69 -27.98 12.42
N LEU A 398 28.56 -27.24 12.41
CA LEU A 398 28.46 -25.94 13.09
C LEU A 398 28.64 -26.08 14.60
N ASP A 399 28.10 -27.13 15.22
CA ASP A 399 28.26 -27.39 16.65
C ASP A 399 29.72 -27.77 17.02
N TRP A 400 30.52 -28.25 16.06
CA TRP A 400 31.92 -28.62 16.24
C TRP A 400 32.91 -27.48 15.95
N CYS A 401 32.49 -26.40 15.28
CA CYS A 401 33.31 -25.22 14.99
C CYS A 401 32.72 -24.00 15.73
N PRO A 402 33.25 -23.66 16.93
CA PRO A 402 32.74 -22.56 17.75
C PRO A 402 32.96 -21.17 17.16
#